data_AF-A0A060C5C6-F1
#
_entry.id   AF-A0A060C5C6-F1
#
_cell.length_a   1.000
_cell.length_b   1.000
_cell.length_c   1.000
_cell.angle_alpha   90.00
_cell.angle_beta   90.00
_cell.angle_gamma   90.00
#
_symmetry.space_group_name_H-M   'P 1'
#
loop_
_entity.id
_entity.type
_entity.pdbx_description
1 polymer ?
#
loop_
_entity_poly.entity_id
_entity_poly.type
_entity_poly.pdbx_seq_one_letter_code
_entity_poly.pdbx_strand_id
1 'polypeptide(L)' 'MRTFLAILFFALLASACHPPQRNFLKAQGHHIVNGRGDTVILRGMGLGGWMLQEGY' A
#
# COMPACT_ATOMS: atom_id res chain seq x y z
N MET A 1 30.64 -7.31 27.75
CA MET A 1 29.34 -8.02 27.87
C MET A 1 28.15 -7.04 27.83
N ARG A 2 28.00 -6.13 28.80
CA ARG A 2 26.84 -5.20 28.88
C ARG A 2 26.73 -4.24 27.69
N THR A 3 27.85 -3.65 27.26
CA THR A 3 27.91 -2.74 26.10
C THR A 3 27.62 -3.46 24.78
N PHE A 4 28.12 -4.69 24.64
CA PHE A 4 27.86 -5.53 23.47
C PHE A 4 26.38 -5.89 23.32
N LEU A 5 25.72 -6.22 24.44
CA LEU A 5 24.28 -6.50 24.47
C LEU A 5 23.45 -5.27 24.10
N ALA A 6 23.85 -4.07 24.55
CA ALA A 6 23.19 -2.81 24.19
C ALA A 6 23.33 -2.49 22.70
N ILE A 7 24.51 -2.73 22.10
CA ILE A 7 24.74 -2.53 20.66
C ILE A 7 23.89 -3.51 19.84
N LEU A 8 23.85 -4.78 20.24
CA LEU A 8 23.03 -5.80 19.56
C LEU A 8 21.55 -5.46 19.63
N PHE A 9 21.07 -5.02 20.80
CA PHE A 9 19.69 -4.60 21.00
C PHE A 9 19.31 -3.39 20.14
N PHE A 10 20.19 -2.40 20.05
CA PHE A 10 19.97 -1.22 19.22
C PHE A 10 19.98 -1.55 17.71
N ALA A 11 20.88 -2.44 17.27
CA ALA A 11 20.91 -2.94 15.90
C ALA A 11 19.63 -3.71 15.52
N LEU A 12 19.08 -4.48 16.47
CA LEU A 12 17.82 -5.20 16.29
C LEU A 12 16.63 -4.24 16.15
N LEU A 13 16.59 -3.18 16.97
CA LEU A 13 15.55 -2.15 16.91
C LEU A 13 15.60 -1.35 15.61
N ALA A 14 16.79 -1.02 15.11
CA ALA A 14 16.95 -0.31 13.85
C ALA A 14 16.44 -1.12 12.64
N SER A 15 16.60 -2.45 12.68
CA SER A 15 16.15 -3.36 11.62
C SER A 15 14.62 -3.52 11.55
N ALA A 16 13.90 -3.17 12.61
CA ALA A 16 12.43 -3.23 12.64
C ALA A 16 11.76 -2.04 11.94
N CYS A 17 12.50 -0.94 11.70
CA CYS A 17 11.97 0.26 11.07
C CYS A 17 11.89 0.08 9.54
N HIS A 18 10.77 -0.44 9.06
CA HIS A 18 10.47 -0.45 7.63
C HIS A 18 9.84 0.90 7.25
N PRO A 19 10.40 1.64 6.27
CA PRO A 19 9.72 2.81 5.75
C PRO A 19 8.37 2.37 5.15
N PRO A 20 7.30 3.15 5.32
CA PRO A 20 6.02 2.82 4.71
C PRO A 20 6.22 2.65 3.20
N GLN A 21 5.84 1.48 2.66
CA GLN A 21 5.91 1.25 1.23
C GLN A 21 5.09 2.33 0.52
N ARG A 22 5.76 3.14 -0.29
CA ARG A 22 5.19 4.31 -0.98
C ARG A 22 4.41 3.87 -2.22
N ASN A 23 3.49 2.91 -2.04
CA ASN A 23 2.68 2.31 -3.10
C ASN A 23 1.37 3.08 -3.36
N PHE A 24 1.32 4.36 -2.97
CA PHE A 24 0.18 5.21 -3.28
C PHE A 24 0.11 5.48 -4.77
N LEU A 25 -1.12 5.54 -5.29
CA LEU A 25 -1.38 6.02 -6.64
C LEU A 25 -1.21 7.54 -6.66
N LYS A 26 -0.69 8.06 -7.77
CA LYS A 26 -0.57 9.49 -8.03
C LYS A 26 -0.96 9.80 -9.47
N ALA A 27 -1.39 11.04 -9.70
CA ALA A 27 -1.57 11.55 -11.06
C ALA A 27 -0.21 11.96 -11.64
N GLN A 28 0.04 11.61 -12.90
CA GLN A 28 1.17 12.04 -13.69
C GLN A 28 0.66 12.49 -15.07
N GLY A 29 0.45 13.79 -15.23
CA GLY A 29 -0.22 14.35 -16.42
C GLY A 29 -1.62 13.77 -16.56
N HIS A 30 -1.87 13.06 -17.66
CA HIS A 30 -3.15 12.40 -17.94
C HIS A 30 -3.25 10.96 -17.43
N HIS A 31 -2.20 10.42 -16.80
CA HIS A 31 -2.14 9.03 -16.35
C HIS A 31 -2.21 8.92 -14.83
N ILE A 32 -2.77 7.81 -14.33
CA ILE A 32 -2.62 7.38 -12.94
C ILE A 32 -1.42 6.43 -12.91
N VAL A 33 -0.48 6.63 -11.98
CA VAL A 33 0.71 5.78 -11.83
C VAL A 33 0.86 5.30 -10.39
N ASN A 34 1.52 4.16 -10.20
CA ASN A 34 1.85 3.64 -8.88
C ASN A 34 3.14 4.26 -8.30
N GLY A 35 3.57 3.76 -7.13
CA GLY A 35 4.81 4.18 -6.46
C GLY A 35 6.10 3.97 -7.26
N ARG A 36 6.09 3.07 -8.25
CA ARG A 36 7.20 2.77 -9.17
C ARG A 36 7.13 3.58 -10.47
N GLY A 37 6.03 4.29 -10.72
CA GLY A 37 5.80 5.04 -11.96
C GLY A 37 5.12 4.25 -13.07
N ASP A 38 4.72 2.99 -12.82
CA ASP A 38 3.98 2.20 -13.80
C ASP A 38 2.57 2.78 -13.94
N THR A 39 2.06 2.88 -15.18
CA THR A 39 0.69 3.34 -15.44
C THR A 39 -0.32 2.29 -14.95
N VAL A 40 -1.38 2.77 -14.31
CA VAL A 40 -2.47 1.98 -13.73
C VAL A 40 -3.79 2.43 -14.32
N ILE A 41 -4.63 1.47 -14.73
CA ILE A 41 -6.01 1.71 -15.18
C ILE A 41 -6.95 1.26 -14.08
N LEU A 42 -7.70 2.20 -13.51
CA LEU A 42 -8.74 1.89 -12.52
C LEU A 42 -10.03 1.49 -13.26
N ARG A 43 -10.53 0.29 -12.98
CA ARG A 43 -11.82 -0.21 -13.48
C ARG A 43 -12.68 -0.61 -12.30
N GLY A 44 -13.95 -0.21 -12.33
CA GLY A 44 -14.94 -0.59 -11.33
C GLY A 44 -16.28 -0.85 -11.99
N MET A 45 -17.11 -1.66 -11.33
CA MET A 45 -18.51 -1.85 -11.70
C MET A 45 -19.38 -1.23 -10.61
N GLY A 46 -20.37 -0.43 -11.00
CA GLY A 46 -21.38 0.06 -10.07
C GLY A 46 -22.35 -1.06 -9.74
N LEU A 47 -22.52 -1.37 -8.45
CA LEU A 47 -23.49 -2.39 -7.98
C LEU A 47 -24.96 -2.00 -8.21
N GLY A 48 -25.23 -0.78 -8.68
CA GLY A 48 -26.51 -0.06 -8.62
C GLY A 48 -27.77 -0.87 -8.89
N GLY A 49 -28.52 -1.23 -7.84
CA GLY A 49 -29.83 -1.89 -7.98
C GLY A 49 -29.81 -3.18 -8.81
N TRP A 50 -28.64 -3.77 -9.07
CA TRP A 50 -28.45 -4.86 -10.04
C TRP A 50 -29.10 -6.18 -9.63
N MET A 51 -29.58 -6.29 -8.40
CA MET A 51 -30.58 -7.30 -8.07
C MET A 51 -31.95 -6.67 -8.12
N LEU A 52 -32.65 -6.88 -9.24
CA LEU A 52 -34.11 -6.82 -9.21
C LEU A 52 -34.54 -7.87 -8.18
N GLN A 53 -35.16 -7.42 -7.09
CA GLN A 53 -35.71 -8.34 -6.11
C GLN A 53 -36.84 -9.09 -6.80
N GLU A 54 -36.55 -10.29 -7.28
CA GLU A 54 -37.56 -11.16 -7.89
C GLU A 54 -38.62 -11.44 -6.83
N GLY A 55 -39.85 -11.00 -7.10
CA GLY A 55 -40.98 -11.23 -6.20
C GLY A 55 -41.43 -12.68 -6.31
N TYR A 56 -41.43 -13.37 -5.17
CA TYR A 56 -42.30 -14.52 -4.92
C TYR A 56 -43.04 -14.31 -3.60
#